data_AF-A0A059UGI7-F1
#
_entry.id   AF-A0A059UGI7-F1
#
_cell.length_a   1.000
_cell.length_b   1.000
_cell.length_c   1.000
_cell.angle_alpha   90.00
_cell.angle_beta   90.00
_cell.angle_gamma   90.00
#
_symmetry.space_group_name_H-M   'P 1'
#
loop_
_entity.id
_entity.type
_entity.pdbx_description
1 polymer ?
#
loop_
_entity_poly.entity_id
_entity_poly.type
_entity_poly.pdbx_seq_one_letter_code
_entity_poly.pdbx_strand_id
1 'polypeptide(L)'
;KETIFDVGLADLTINYEANVSAFLQNNGHSVQASFLTGKSNISGGGLPSRFQAAQLHFHWGSENSRGSEHQVGGRKYPMEIHIVHYNAEKYPNASTAMREA
;
A
#
# COMPACT_ATOMS: atom_id res chain seq x y z
N LYS A 1 8.48 18.75 -6.32
CA LYS A 1 7.42 19.26 -5.41
C LYS A 1 8.06 19.43 -4.04
N GLU A 2 7.79 20.54 -3.37
CA GLU A 2 8.24 20.75 -1.99
C GLU A 2 7.18 20.25 -1.00
N THR A 3 7.61 19.80 0.17
CA THR A 3 6.74 19.32 1.25
C THR A 3 6.39 20.46 2.20
N ILE A 4 5.13 20.56 2.62
CA ILE A 4 4.68 21.48 3.65
C ILE A 4 4.38 20.67 4.92
N PHE A 5 4.89 21.10 6.06
CA PHE A 5 4.58 20.48 7.34
C PHE A 5 3.13 20.80 7.73
N ASP A 6 2.36 19.76 8.06
CA ASP A 6 0.98 19.87 8.52
C ASP A 6 0.85 19.25 9.91
N VAL A 7 0.61 20.11 10.90
CA VAL A 7 0.42 19.71 12.31
C VAL A 7 -0.93 19.02 12.56
N GLY A 8 -1.88 19.15 11.63
CA GLY A 8 -3.19 18.51 11.70
C GLY A 8 -3.18 17.03 11.36
N LEU A 9 -2.08 16.51 10.79
CA LEU A 9 -1.91 15.09 10.54
C LEU A 9 -1.56 14.39 11.86
N ALA A 10 -2.52 13.64 12.40
CA ALA A 10 -2.27 12.71 13.49
C ALA A 10 -1.34 11.57 13.04
N ASP A 11 -0.78 10.82 13.99
CA ASP A 11 0.07 9.67 13.68
C ASP A 11 -0.67 8.64 12.81
N LEU A 12 0.06 8.06 11.84
CA LEU A 12 -0.42 6.91 11.09
C LEU A 12 -0.39 5.68 11.99
N THR A 13 -1.55 5.09 12.23
CA THR A 13 -1.68 3.83 12.95
C THR A 13 -1.63 2.67 11.96
N ILE A 14 -0.69 1.74 12.16
CA ILE A 14 -0.54 0.54 11.36
C ILE A 14 -0.78 -0.67 12.27
N ASN A 15 -1.83 -1.43 11.99
CA ASN A 15 -2.17 -2.63 12.73
C ASN A 15 -2.28 -3.82 11.77
N TYR A 16 -1.15 -4.47 11.53
CA TYR A 16 -1.09 -5.65 10.68
C TYR A 16 -1.04 -6.92 11.54
N GLU A 17 -1.90 -7.87 11.19
CA GLU A 17 -1.92 -9.17 11.86
C GLU A 17 -0.65 -9.95 11.50
N ALA A 18 -0.03 -10.56 12.51
CA ALA A 18 1.19 -11.34 12.32
C ALA A 18 0.97 -12.61 11.48
N ASN A 19 -0.25 -13.16 11.50
CA ASN A 19 -0.60 -14.41 10.84
C ASN A 19 -1.72 -14.18 9.83
N VAL A 20 -1.35 -14.06 8.57
CA VAL A 20 -2.28 -13.95 7.45
C VAL A 20 -1.95 -15.00 6.39
N SER A 21 -2.94 -15.46 5.65
CA SER A 21 -2.70 -16.21 4.42
C SER A 21 -2.84 -15.28 3.22
N ALA A 22 -2.00 -15.50 2.22
CA ALA A 22 -2.01 -14.75 0.98
C ALA A 22 -1.80 -15.68 -0.21
N PHE A 23 -2.46 -15.37 -1.32
CA PHE A 23 -2.18 -15.98 -2.61
C PHE A 23 -1.05 -15.20 -3.30
N LEU A 24 0.09 -15.86 -3.51
CA LEU A 24 1.23 -15.27 -4.22
C LEU A 24 1.15 -15.63 -5.69
N GLN A 25 1.31 -14.63 -6.55
CA GLN A 25 1.30 -14.81 -7.99
C GLN A 25 2.35 -13.93 -8.68
N ASN A 26 2.91 -14.45 -9.77
CA ASN A 26 3.50 -13.63 -10.82
C ASN A 26 2.37 -13.28 -11.79
N ASN A 27 2.02 -12.00 -11.89
CA ASN A 27 0.92 -11.53 -12.74
C ASN A 27 1.41 -11.02 -14.12
N GLY A 28 2.66 -11.31 -14.49
CA GLY A 28 3.30 -10.82 -15.72
C GLY A 28 3.97 -9.44 -15.57
N HIS A 29 3.71 -8.71 -14.49
CA HIS A 29 4.26 -7.38 -14.24
C HIS A 29 5.01 -7.27 -12.90
N SER A 30 4.57 -7.99 -11.88
CA SER A 30 5.15 -7.98 -10.54
C SER A 30 4.92 -9.32 -9.84
N VAL A 31 5.56 -9.49 -8.67
CA VAL A 31 5.16 -10.46 -7.67
C VAL A 31 4.14 -9.80 -6.76
N GLN A 32 2.93 -10.33 -6.76
CA GLN A 32 1.82 -9.83 -5.95
C GLN A 32 1.39 -10.88 -4.93
N ALA A 33 1.17 -10.45 -3.69
CA ALA A 33 0.53 -11.24 -2.65
C ALA A 33 -0.85 -10.65 -2.35
N SER A 34 -1.92 -11.38 -2.67
CA SER A 34 -3.30 -11.00 -2.36
C SER A 34 -3.71 -11.61 -1.04
N PHE A 35 -4.07 -10.80 -0.05
CA PHE A 35 -4.45 -11.29 1.28
C PHE A 35 -5.80 -12.01 1.22
N LEU A 36 -5.84 -13.23 1.74
CA LEU A 36 -7.04 -14.08 1.77
C LEU A 36 -7.70 -14.11 3.15
N THR A 37 -6.90 -13.94 4.20
CA THR A 37 -7.35 -13.87 5.59
C THR A 37 -6.71 -12.70 6.31
N GLY A 38 -7.18 -12.45 7.53
CA GLY A 38 -6.76 -11.32 8.34
C GLY A 38 -7.48 -10.03 7.96
N LYS A 39 -7.48 -9.11 8.92
CA LYS A 39 -7.99 -7.75 8.85
C LYS A 39 -6.87 -6.80 9.28
N SER A 40 -5.78 -6.83 8.53
CA SER A 40 -4.70 -5.86 8.62
C SER A 40 -5.19 -4.49 8.16
N ASN A 41 -5.07 -3.47 9.00
CA ASN A 41 -5.66 -2.16 8.77
C ASN A 41 -4.67 -1.01 9.01
N ILE A 42 -4.92 0.10 8.32
CA ILE A 42 -4.34 1.41 8.63
C ILE A 42 -5.45 2.43 8.93
N SER A 43 -5.12 3.41 9.75
CA SER A 43 -5.97 4.57 10.10
C SER A 43 -5.10 5.72 10.62
N GLY A 44 -5.70 6.89 10.92
CA GLY A 44 -4.91 8.07 11.28
C GLY A 44 -4.17 8.67 10.08
N GLY A 45 -3.13 9.48 10.28
CA GLY A 45 -2.36 10.06 9.16
C GLY A 45 -3.17 10.94 8.19
N GLY A 46 -4.32 11.45 8.62
CA GLY A 46 -5.26 12.19 7.77
C GLY A 46 -6.25 11.32 6.97
N LEU A 47 -6.27 9.99 7.17
CA LEU A 47 -7.25 9.11 6.53
C LEU A 47 -8.65 9.31 7.12
N PRO A 48 -9.71 9.36 6.29
CA PRO A 48 -11.08 9.65 6.74
C PRO A 48 -11.75 8.46 7.46
N SER A 49 -11.19 7.26 7.36
CA SER A 49 -11.75 6.03 7.91
C SER A 49 -10.65 4.96 8.06
N ARG A 50 -11.05 3.76 8.48
CA ARG A 50 -10.18 2.58 8.46
C ARG A 50 -10.05 1.98 7.07
N PHE A 51 -8.81 1.72 6.65
CA PHE A 51 -8.49 1.10 5.37
C PHE A 51 -7.87 -0.28 5.59
N GLN A 52 -8.45 -1.31 4.98
CA GLN A 52 -7.99 -2.70 5.13
C GLN A 52 -7.07 -3.09 3.97
N ALA A 53 -5.97 -3.78 4.28
CA ALA A 53 -5.02 -4.27 3.29
C ALA A 53 -5.69 -5.33 2.40
N ALA A 54 -5.51 -5.20 1.08
CA ALA A 54 -6.03 -6.13 0.08
C ALA A 54 -4.90 -6.92 -0.59
N GLN A 55 -3.79 -6.26 -0.88
CA GLN A 55 -2.62 -6.87 -1.50
C GLN A 55 -1.36 -6.11 -1.15
N LEU A 56 -0.22 -6.73 -1.42
CA LEU A 56 1.04 -6.04 -1.63
C LEU A 56 1.70 -6.48 -2.94
N HIS A 57 2.54 -5.63 -3.50
CA HIS A 57 3.37 -5.93 -4.65
C HIS A 57 4.63 -5.06 -4.66
N PHE A 58 5.57 -5.41 -5.53
CA PHE A 58 6.87 -4.74 -5.62
C PHE A 58 7.10 -4.15 -7.00
N HIS A 59 7.87 -3.07 -7.06
CA HIS A 59 8.45 -2.52 -8.28
C HIS A 59 9.97 -2.51 -8.12
N TRP A 60 10.69 -3.01 -9.12
CA TRP A 60 12.15 -3.06 -9.11
C TRP A 60 12.72 -2.82 -10.50
N GLY A 61 13.99 -2.42 -10.55
CA GLY A 61 14.70 -2.18 -11.81
C GLY A 61 15.64 -3.31 -12.17
N SER A 62 16.25 -3.20 -13.34
CA SER A 62 17.31 -4.12 -13.80
C SER A 62 18.65 -3.92 -13.10
N GLU A 63 18.82 -2.82 -12.36
CA GLU A 63 20.06 -2.40 -11.73
C GLU A 63 19.80 -1.88 -10.32
N ASN A 64 20.74 -2.05 -9.39
CA ASN A 64 20.60 -1.58 -8.01
C ASN A 64 20.56 -0.04 -7.86
N SER A 65 20.80 0.72 -8.91
CA SER A 65 20.75 2.19 -8.91
C SER A 65 19.33 2.74 -9.12
N ARG A 66 18.35 1.91 -9.53
CA ARG A 66 17.00 2.34 -9.91
C ARG A 66 15.97 1.21 -9.75
N GLY A 67 14.70 1.57 -9.65
CA GLY A 67 13.61 0.59 -9.61
C GLY A 67 12.34 1.08 -8.92
N SER A 68 12.49 1.98 -7.95
CA SER A 68 11.35 2.68 -7.37
C SER A 68 10.60 3.50 -8.41
N GLU A 69 9.29 3.59 -8.25
CA GLU A 69 8.42 4.45 -9.04
C GLU A 69 8.61 5.89 -8.57
N HIS A 70 8.49 6.11 -7.26
CA HIS A 70 8.71 7.40 -6.61
C HIS A 70 10.19 7.74 -6.45
N GLN A 71 10.46 9.03 -6.24
CA GLN A 71 11.79 9.61 -6.06
C GLN A 71 11.76 10.64 -4.94
N VAL A 72 12.86 10.73 -4.18
CA VAL A 72 13.01 11.75 -3.12
C VAL A 72 14.21 12.62 -3.47
N GLY A 73 13.99 13.93 -3.64
CA GLY A 73 15.06 14.85 -4.08
C GLY A 73 15.70 14.46 -5.42
N GLY A 74 14.94 13.83 -6.32
CA GLY A 74 15.44 13.32 -7.62
C GLY A 74 16.19 11.97 -7.54
N ARG A 75 16.31 11.37 -6.36
CA ARG A 75 16.95 10.07 -6.18
C ARG A 75 15.93 8.93 -6.27
N LYS A 76 16.23 7.94 -7.12
CA LYS A 76 15.54 6.62 -7.15
C LYS A 76 16.17 5.64 -6.18
N TYR A 77 15.38 4.65 -5.78
CA TYR A 77 15.78 3.53 -4.95
C TYR A 77 15.73 2.22 -5.75
N PRO A 78 16.40 1.14 -5.32
CA PRO A 78 16.46 -0.12 -6.07
C PRO A 78 15.10 -0.81 -6.23
N MET A 79 14.21 -0.62 -5.26
CA MET A 79 12.91 -1.27 -5.20
C MET A 79 11.93 -0.41 -4.41
N GLU A 80 10.64 -0.57 -4.69
CA GLU A 80 9.52 0.03 -3.96
C GLU A 80 8.48 -1.05 -3.66
N ILE A 81 7.90 -1.00 -2.45
CA ILE A 81 6.78 -1.87 -2.06
C ILE A 81 5.52 -1.03 -2.00
N HIS A 82 4.45 -1.54 -2.59
CA HIS A 82 3.10 -1.01 -2.44
C HIS A 82 2.28 -1.97 -1.60
N ILE A 83 1.70 -1.49 -0.51
CA ILE A 83 0.67 -2.21 0.26
C ILE A 83 -0.64 -1.50 0.00
N VAL A 84 -1.49 -2.11 -0.82
CA VAL A 84 -2.74 -1.49 -1.28
C VAL A 84 -3.85 -1.79 -0.29
N HIS A 85 -4.54 -0.73 0.14
CA HIS A 85 -5.65 -0.80 1.05
C HIS A 85 -6.92 -0.25 0.41
N TYR A 86 -8.09 -0.64 0.92
CA TYR A 86 -9.39 -0.11 0.52
C TYR A 86 -10.18 0.36 1.76
N ASN A 87 -11.07 1.33 1.58
CA ASN A 87 -11.94 1.82 2.64
C ASN A 87 -12.97 0.74 3.02
N ALA A 88 -12.65 -0.06 4.03
CA ALA A 88 -13.45 -1.21 4.45
C ALA A 88 -14.69 -0.83 5.25
N GLU A 89 -14.82 0.44 5.65
CA GLU A 89 -16.04 0.97 6.27
C GLU A 89 -17.08 1.35 5.21
N LYS A 90 -16.64 1.75 4.02
CA LYS A 90 -17.53 2.17 2.93
C LYS A 90 -17.82 1.06 1.93
N TYR A 91 -16.87 0.17 1.68
CA TYR A 91 -16.96 -0.83 0.62
C TYR A 91 -16.78 -2.25 1.14
N PRO A 92 -17.53 -3.24 0.62
CA PRO A 92 -17.44 -4.62 1.09
C PRO A 92 -16.12 -5.31 0.68
N ASN A 93 -15.45 -4.85 -0.37
CA ASN A 93 -14.16 -5.37 -0.81
C ASN A 93 -13.40 -4.39 -1.72
N ALA A 94 -12.12 -4.67 -1.96
CA ALA A 94 -11.24 -3.85 -2.80
C ALA A 94 -11.75 -3.70 -4.25
N SER A 95 -12.37 -4.75 -4.82
CA SER A 95 -12.90 -4.70 -6.19
C SER A 95 -14.04 -3.69 -6.32
N THR A 96 -14.94 -3.64 -5.33
CA THR A 96 -16.00 -2.62 -5.29
C THR A 96 -15.45 -1.21 -5.03
N ALA A 97 -14.45 -1.06 -4.15
CA ALA A 97 -13.84 0.24 -3.87
C ALA A 97 -13.14 0.82 -5.11
N MET A 98 -12.46 -0.01 -5.90
CA MET A 98 -11.70 0.43 -7.07
C MET A 98 -12.57 0.94 -8.22
N ARG A 99 -13.85 0.58 -8.26
CA ARG A 99 -14.79 1.07 -9.28
C ARG A 99 -15.30 2.48 -9.02
N GLU A 100 -15.11 2.97 -7.80
CA GLU A 100 -15.62 4.25 -7.30
C GLU A 100 -14.50 5.28 -7.10
N ALA A 101 -13.27 4.92 -7.49
CA ALA A 101 -12.06 5.74 -7.41
C ALA A 101 -11.84 6.56 -8.68
#